data_AF-A0A5N5FEG8-F1
#
_entry.id   AF-A0A5N5FEG8-F1
#
_cell.length_a   1.000
_cell.length_b   1.000
_cell.length_c   1.000
_cell.angle_alpha   90.00
_cell.angle_beta   90.00
_cell.angle_gamma   90.00
#
_symmetry.space_group_name_H-M   'P 1'
#
loop_
_entity.id
_entity.type
_entity.pdbx_description
1 polymer ?
#
loop_
_entity_poly.entity_id
_entity_poly.type
_entity_poly.pdbx_seq_one_letter_code
_entity_poly.pdbx_strand_id
1 'polypeptide(L)'
;MQQQQLARKLFVSFLVALSCFPLPGLAQPPELPQEEVDALRQIATTMGAKYWSFEAGAGAGACRIDTVGVTEKKPKGSQKNIDCVCNFENNTVCHVVKLMIKGYSLPGMLPPQLVKLPYLQEIDFSYNYLNGTIPGEWASMKLTYISVLANRLSGEVPKELGNITTLTFLNLEANQFSGILPAELGNLVNLQTFRMNDNNFNGILPDWVQNWKQLKRLDMHSSGLEGPIPSNISLLYNLKELRISDTNAPSQEFPMLRYMTGLVTLYV
;
A
#
# COMPACT_ATOMS: atom_id res chain seq x y z
N MET A 1 -64.39 -41.08 36.48
CA MET A 1 -64.57 -39.66 36.83
C MET A 1 -63.17 -39.11 37.07
N GLN A 2 -62.69 -38.21 36.20
CA GLN A 2 -62.30 -36.82 36.53
C GLN A 2 -61.28 -36.70 37.68
N GLN A 3 -60.24 -35.87 37.69
CA GLN A 3 -59.54 -35.00 36.74
C GLN A 3 -58.43 -34.35 37.61
N GLN A 4 -57.28 -34.02 37.00
CA GLN A 4 -56.42 -32.86 37.32
C GLN A 4 -55.46 -32.84 38.53
N GLN A 5 -54.35 -32.13 38.25
CA GLN A 5 -53.17 -31.77 39.06
C GLN A 5 -52.13 -32.90 39.13
N LEU A 6 -50.87 -32.74 38.73
CA LEU A 6 -50.04 -31.55 38.70
C LEU A 6 -48.83 -31.81 37.78
N ALA A 7 -48.58 -30.87 36.87
CA ALA A 7 -47.36 -30.83 36.06
C ALA A 7 -46.12 -30.67 36.95
N ARG A 8 -45.07 -31.46 36.71
CA ARG A 8 -43.68 -31.01 36.94
C ARG A 8 -42.66 -31.85 36.16
N LYS A 9 -42.24 -31.26 35.03
CA LYS A 9 -40.87 -31.16 34.52
C LYS A 9 -40.12 -32.46 34.24
N LEU A 10 -40.30 -32.98 33.03
CA LEU A 10 -39.23 -33.59 32.25
C LEU A 10 -39.44 -33.22 30.77
N PHE A 11 -39.05 -32.00 30.39
CA PHE A 11 -38.81 -31.67 28.98
C PHE A 11 -37.31 -31.57 28.80
N VAL A 12 -36.75 -32.63 28.24
CA VAL A 12 -35.44 -32.64 27.61
C VAL A 12 -35.57 -31.76 26.37
N SER A 13 -34.95 -30.58 26.38
CA SER A 13 -34.89 -29.71 25.21
C SER A 13 -34.01 -30.38 24.15
N PHE A 14 -34.65 -31.00 23.16
CA PHE A 14 -33.99 -31.48 21.96
C PHE A 14 -33.59 -30.28 21.10
N LEU A 15 -32.34 -30.33 20.64
CA LEU A 15 -31.72 -29.43 19.68
C LEU A 15 -32.59 -29.24 18.43
N VAL A 16 -32.91 -28.00 18.09
CA VAL A 16 -33.08 -27.60 16.69
C VAL A 16 -32.01 -26.56 16.41
N ALA A 17 -30.83 -27.04 16.06
CA ALA A 17 -29.92 -26.25 15.25
C ALA A 17 -30.63 -26.05 13.90
N LEU A 18 -31.25 -24.89 13.68
CA LEU A 18 -31.50 -24.41 12.33
C LEU A 18 -30.13 -24.12 11.72
N SER A 19 -29.47 -25.17 11.23
CA SER A 19 -28.53 -25.01 10.14
C SER A 19 -29.32 -24.42 8.97
N CYS A 20 -29.00 -23.18 8.61
CA CYS A 20 -29.36 -22.63 7.31
C CYS A 20 -28.89 -23.61 6.23
N PHE A 21 -29.77 -24.51 5.79
CA PHE A 21 -29.56 -25.17 4.52
C PHE A 21 -29.78 -24.10 3.44
N PRO A 22 -28.79 -23.85 2.56
CA PRO A 22 -28.99 -22.97 1.44
C PRO A 22 -30.17 -23.50 0.62
N LEU A 23 -31.18 -22.66 0.41
CA LEU A 23 -32.27 -22.96 -0.51
C LEU A 23 -31.65 -23.31 -1.88
N PRO A 24 -31.99 -24.45 -2.50
CA PRO A 24 -31.49 -24.77 -3.83
C PRO A 24 -32.01 -23.71 -4.80
N GLY A 25 -31.12 -22.89 -5.36
CA GLY A 25 -31.45 -21.89 -6.39
C GLY A 25 -31.06 -20.44 -6.11
N LEU A 26 -30.56 -20.11 -4.91
CA LEU A 26 -29.92 -18.81 -4.67
C LEU A 26 -28.42 -18.91 -4.95
N ALA A 27 -27.91 -18.07 -5.86
CA ALA A 27 -26.47 -17.93 -6.07
C ALA A 27 -25.82 -17.56 -4.72
N GLN A 28 -24.79 -18.31 -4.32
CA GLN A 28 -24.05 -17.97 -3.12
C GLN A 28 -23.42 -16.58 -3.31
N PRO A 29 -23.53 -15.70 -2.30
CA PRO A 29 -22.92 -14.39 -2.36
C PRO A 29 -21.40 -14.53 -2.51
N PRO A 30 -20.73 -13.62 -3.23
CA PRO A 30 -19.27 -13.68 -3.33
C PRO A 30 -18.61 -13.49 -1.97
N GLU A 31 -17.56 -14.27 -1.72
CA GLU A 31 -16.86 -14.32 -0.43
C GLU A 31 -15.34 -14.15 -0.61
N LEU A 32 -14.71 -13.57 0.42
CA LEU A 32 -13.25 -13.43 0.49
C LEU A 32 -12.65 -14.70 1.12
N PRO A 33 -11.62 -15.34 0.51
CA PRO A 33 -10.98 -16.51 1.08
C PRO A 33 -10.51 -16.29 2.51
N GLN A 34 -10.70 -17.29 3.38
CA GLN A 34 -10.30 -17.20 4.79
C GLN A 34 -8.79 -16.93 4.95
N GLU A 35 -7.97 -17.42 4.01
CA GLU A 35 -6.52 -17.16 3.99
C GLU A 35 -6.20 -15.67 3.84
N GLU A 36 -6.96 -14.93 3.01
CA GLU A 36 -6.80 -13.48 2.87
C GLU A 36 -7.30 -12.74 4.12
N VAL A 37 -8.40 -13.20 4.72
CA VAL A 37 -8.91 -12.66 6.00
C VAL A 37 -7.86 -12.80 7.11
N ASP A 38 -7.23 -13.97 7.20
CA ASP A 38 -6.17 -14.24 8.16
C ASP A 38 -4.90 -13.44 7.86
N ALA A 39 -4.56 -13.28 6.59
CA ALA A 39 -3.46 -12.43 6.15
C ALA A 39 -3.70 -10.97 6.57
N LEU A 40 -4.90 -10.42 6.37
CA LEU A 40 -5.25 -9.07 6.79
C LEU A 40 -5.09 -8.86 8.30
N ARG A 41 -5.46 -9.85 9.12
CA ARG A 41 -5.22 -9.81 10.58
C ARG A 41 -3.73 -9.80 10.91
N GLN A 42 -2.93 -10.63 10.25
CA GLN A 42 -1.48 -10.65 10.44
C GLN A 42 -0.85 -9.30 10.04
N ILE A 43 -1.25 -8.76 8.89
CA ILE A 43 -0.83 -7.46 8.38
C ILE A 43 -1.11 -6.36 9.42
N ALA A 44 -2.35 -6.26 9.92
CA ALA A 44 -2.71 -5.26 10.93
C ALA A 44 -1.88 -5.41 12.21
N THR A 45 -1.63 -6.65 12.64
CA THR A 45 -0.79 -6.95 13.80
C THR A 45 0.66 -6.52 13.59
N THR A 46 1.25 -6.82 12.41
CA THR A 46 2.62 -6.42 12.05
C THR A 46 2.77 -4.91 11.99
N MET A 47 1.75 -4.20 11.51
CA MET A 47 1.71 -2.73 11.54
C MET A 47 1.52 -2.16 12.96
N GLY A 48 1.28 -3.01 13.97
CA GLY A 48 1.18 -2.61 15.38
C GLY A 48 -0.21 -2.18 15.81
N ALA A 49 -1.27 -2.58 15.08
CA ALA A 49 -2.63 -2.38 15.53
C ALA A 49 -2.94 -3.25 16.76
N LYS A 50 -3.55 -2.66 17.78
CA LYS A 50 -4.08 -3.38 18.96
C LYS A 50 -5.53 -3.76 18.80
N TYR A 51 -6.28 -2.94 18.06
CA TYR A 51 -7.67 -3.14 17.74
C TYR A 51 -7.77 -3.42 16.26
N TRP A 52 -8.37 -4.54 15.90
CA TRP A 52 -8.61 -4.96 14.54
C TRP A 52 -9.93 -5.70 14.46
N SER A 53 -10.79 -5.27 13.55
CA SER A 53 -12.04 -5.96 13.20
C SER A 53 -12.23 -5.83 11.70
N PHE A 54 -12.49 -6.95 11.05
CA PHE A 54 -12.73 -7.06 9.63
C PHE A 54 -14.05 -7.78 9.41
N GLU A 55 -14.94 -7.17 8.64
CA GLU A 55 -16.21 -7.74 8.25
C GLU A 55 -16.02 -8.41 6.88
N ALA A 56 -15.76 -9.72 6.92
CA ALA A 56 -15.88 -10.61 5.76
C ALA A 56 -17.38 -10.89 5.51
N GLY A 57 -18.14 -9.86 5.15
CA GLY A 57 -19.56 -10.03 4.83
C GLY A 57 -19.77 -10.86 3.55
N ALA A 58 -21.02 -11.28 3.34
CA ALA A 58 -21.48 -11.88 2.09
C ALA A 58 -22.12 -10.79 1.19
N GLY A 59 -21.74 -10.72 -0.09
CA GLY A 59 -22.37 -9.86 -1.10
C GLY A 59 -21.64 -8.53 -1.33
N ALA A 60 -22.35 -7.50 -1.84
CA ALA A 60 -21.77 -6.23 -2.29
C ALA A 60 -21.10 -5.36 -1.19
N GLY A 61 -21.08 -5.81 0.06
CA GLY A 61 -20.38 -5.21 1.20
C GLY A 61 -19.29 -6.10 1.81
N ALA A 62 -18.97 -7.24 1.18
CA ALA A 62 -17.82 -8.07 1.51
C ALA A 62 -16.55 -7.23 1.32
N CYS A 63 -15.64 -7.21 2.30
CA CYS A 63 -14.35 -6.48 2.28
C CYS A 63 -14.30 -5.13 3.00
N ARG A 64 -14.83 -5.04 4.23
CA ARG A 64 -14.79 -3.80 5.03
C ARG A 64 -13.93 -3.96 6.29
N ILE A 65 -12.99 -3.03 6.51
CA ILE A 65 -12.37 -2.87 7.83
C ILE A 65 -13.35 -2.15 8.75
N ASP A 66 -13.87 -2.85 9.75
CA ASP A 66 -14.73 -2.23 10.75
C ASP A 66 -13.93 -1.44 11.79
N THR A 67 -12.81 -2.01 12.28
CA THR A 67 -11.93 -1.35 13.27
C THR A 67 -10.46 -1.60 12.95
N VAL A 68 -9.63 -0.58 13.06
CA VAL A 68 -8.16 -0.67 13.02
C VAL A 68 -7.59 0.46 13.87
N GLY A 69 -6.54 0.19 14.65
CA GLY A 69 -5.79 1.23 15.36
C GLY A 69 -5.12 0.76 16.63
N VAL A 70 -4.41 1.70 17.27
CA VAL A 70 -3.80 1.50 18.60
C VAL A 70 -4.76 1.80 19.75
N THR A 71 -5.88 2.47 19.47
CA THR A 71 -6.97 2.83 20.40
C THR A 71 -8.31 2.46 19.78
N GLU A 72 -9.33 2.23 20.62
CA GLU A 72 -10.71 1.99 20.15
C GLU A 72 -11.28 3.19 19.40
N LYS A 73 -10.98 4.40 19.89
CA LYS A 73 -11.42 5.63 19.25
C LYS A 73 -10.60 5.90 17.99
N LYS A 74 -11.28 6.03 16.85
CA LYS A 74 -10.69 6.44 15.57
C LYS A 74 -10.05 7.85 15.67
N PRO A 75 -8.77 8.03 15.29
CA PRO A 75 -8.13 9.35 15.23
C PRO A 75 -8.80 10.28 14.20
N LYS A 76 -8.86 11.58 14.49
CA LYS A 76 -9.42 12.57 13.56
C LYS A 76 -8.59 12.64 12.28
N GLY A 77 -9.25 12.61 11.12
CA GLY A 77 -8.59 12.67 9.81
C GLY A 77 -8.03 11.33 9.31
N SER A 78 -8.08 10.27 10.13
CA SER A 78 -7.65 8.94 9.70
C SER A 78 -8.57 8.36 8.62
N GLN A 79 -7.98 7.65 7.66
CA GLN A 79 -8.66 7.07 6.50
C GLN A 79 -8.27 5.60 6.39
N LYS A 80 -9.25 4.74 6.17
CA LYS A 80 -9.03 3.33 5.89
C LYS A 80 -9.92 2.91 4.75
N ASN A 81 -9.40 2.08 3.87
CA ASN A 81 -10.17 1.48 2.79
C ASN A 81 -9.58 0.11 2.44
N ILE A 82 -10.44 -0.87 2.22
CA ILE A 82 -10.05 -2.11 1.51
C ILE A 82 -11.02 -2.23 0.36
N ASP A 83 -10.48 -2.37 -0.85
CA ASP A 83 -11.29 -2.72 -2.01
C ASP A 83 -11.01 -4.17 -2.37
N CYS A 84 -12.09 -4.90 -2.66
CA CYS A 84 -12.03 -6.24 -3.19
C CYS A 84 -12.69 -6.30 -4.57
N VAL A 85 -12.20 -7.20 -5.42
CA VAL A 85 -12.79 -7.51 -6.72
C VAL A 85 -13.36 -8.92 -6.69
N CYS A 86 -14.66 -9.05 -6.99
CA CYS A 86 -15.43 -10.29 -6.87
C CYS A 86 -15.89 -10.83 -8.23
N ASN A 87 -14.96 -10.98 -9.17
CA ASN A 87 -15.24 -11.49 -10.51
C ASN A 87 -14.54 -12.83 -10.80
N PHE A 88 -14.11 -13.53 -9.75
CA PHE A 88 -13.42 -14.80 -9.84
C PHE A 88 -14.43 -15.95 -9.64
N GLU A 89 -14.12 -17.11 -10.23
CA GLU A 89 -14.91 -18.35 -10.12
C GLU A 89 -16.43 -18.18 -10.34
N ASN A 90 -16.83 -17.57 -11.47
CA ASN A 90 -18.24 -17.22 -11.76
C ASN A 90 -18.83 -16.15 -10.80
N ASN A 91 -18.02 -15.19 -10.38
CA ASN A 91 -18.38 -14.10 -9.45
C ASN A 91 -18.75 -14.59 -8.04
N THR A 92 -18.13 -15.68 -7.58
CA THR A 92 -18.32 -16.22 -6.22
C THR A 92 -17.12 -15.97 -5.31
N VAL A 93 -15.95 -15.63 -5.87
CA VAL A 93 -14.74 -15.37 -5.09
C VAL A 93 -14.30 -13.93 -5.25
N CYS A 94 -13.99 -13.30 -4.11
CA CYS A 94 -13.41 -11.98 -4.02
C CYS A 94 -11.91 -12.07 -3.70
N HIS A 95 -11.13 -11.08 -4.15
CA HIS A 95 -9.75 -10.90 -3.72
C HIS A 95 -9.46 -9.45 -3.36
N VAL A 96 -8.61 -9.22 -2.36
CA VAL A 96 -8.17 -7.86 -1.98
C VAL A 96 -7.29 -7.29 -3.08
N VAL A 97 -7.65 -6.11 -3.60
CA VAL A 97 -6.87 -5.39 -4.61
C VAL A 97 -6.27 -4.09 -4.07
N LYS A 98 -6.84 -3.53 -3.00
CA LYS A 98 -6.36 -2.29 -2.37
C LYS A 98 -6.40 -2.40 -0.86
N LEU A 99 -5.35 -1.90 -0.22
CA LEU A 99 -5.28 -1.76 1.23
C LEU A 99 -4.75 -0.37 1.60
N MET A 100 -5.61 0.45 2.20
CA MET A 100 -5.31 1.79 2.67
C MET A 100 -5.54 1.88 4.18
N ILE A 101 -4.52 2.29 4.94
CA ILE A 101 -4.60 2.54 6.39
C ILE A 101 -3.73 3.76 6.73
N LYS A 102 -4.37 4.93 6.82
CA LYS A 102 -3.70 6.24 6.96
C LYS A 102 -4.08 6.93 8.26
N GLY A 103 -3.10 7.52 8.95
CA GLY A 103 -3.40 8.38 10.10
C GLY A 103 -3.78 7.63 11.38
N TYR A 104 -3.40 6.36 11.53
CA TYR A 104 -3.79 5.52 12.67
C TYR A 104 -2.73 5.43 13.77
N SER A 105 -1.64 6.20 13.66
CA SER A 105 -0.52 6.19 14.62
C SER A 105 0.09 4.80 14.83
N LEU A 106 0.03 3.96 13.79
CA LEU A 106 0.50 2.58 13.83
C LEU A 106 2.03 2.55 14.03
N PRO A 107 2.56 1.90 15.09
CA PRO A 107 3.97 1.99 15.48
C PRO A 107 4.81 0.78 15.04
N GLY A 108 4.21 -0.19 14.33
CA GLY A 108 4.87 -1.42 13.91
C GLY A 108 5.70 -1.23 12.65
N MET A 109 5.80 -2.30 11.86
CA MET A 109 6.63 -2.35 10.65
C MET A 109 5.76 -2.46 9.39
N LEU A 110 6.38 -2.24 8.24
CA LEU A 110 5.79 -2.62 6.96
C LEU A 110 5.63 -4.15 6.90
N PRO A 111 4.44 -4.66 6.50
CA PRO A 111 4.15 -6.09 6.56
C PRO A 111 4.73 -6.87 5.37
N PRO A 112 5.68 -7.80 5.56
CA PRO A 112 6.07 -8.74 4.50
C PRO A 112 4.92 -9.68 4.10
N GLN A 113 3.92 -9.87 4.97
CA GLN A 113 2.78 -10.75 4.76
C GLN A 113 1.83 -10.30 3.64
N LEU A 114 2.04 -9.11 3.05
CA LEU A 114 1.26 -8.67 1.87
C LEU A 114 1.34 -9.67 0.72
N VAL A 115 2.43 -10.46 0.62
CA VAL A 115 2.57 -11.51 -0.40
C VAL A 115 1.49 -12.59 -0.32
N LYS A 116 0.77 -12.69 0.81
CA LYS A 116 -0.37 -13.59 1.01
C LYS A 116 -1.66 -13.05 0.39
N LEU A 117 -1.65 -11.84 -0.19
CA LEU A 117 -2.75 -11.23 -0.91
C LEU A 117 -2.40 -11.19 -2.41
N PRO A 118 -2.67 -12.28 -3.17
CA PRO A 118 -2.10 -12.50 -4.50
C PRO A 118 -2.54 -11.49 -5.56
N TYR A 119 -3.65 -10.79 -5.34
CA TYR A 119 -4.20 -9.80 -6.27
C TYR A 119 -4.06 -8.35 -5.79
N LEU A 120 -3.33 -8.12 -4.69
CA LEU A 120 -3.11 -6.78 -4.16
C LEU A 120 -2.29 -5.94 -5.16
N GLN A 121 -2.83 -4.78 -5.50
CA GLN A 121 -2.26 -3.84 -6.47
C GLN A 121 -1.90 -2.50 -5.84
N GLU A 122 -2.69 -2.05 -4.86
CA GLU A 122 -2.53 -0.72 -4.27
C GLU A 122 -2.35 -0.79 -2.75
N ILE A 123 -1.29 -0.15 -2.25
CA ILE A 123 -1.09 0.06 -0.82
C ILE A 123 -0.85 1.53 -0.48
N ASP A 124 -1.53 2.01 0.57
CA ASP A 124 -1.31 3.33 1.14
C ASP A 124 -1.31 3.26 2.67
N PHE A 125 -0.11 3.34 3.25
CA PHE A 125 0.13 3.31 4.70
C PHE A 125 0.59 4.66 5.25
N SER A 126 0.25 5.74 4.55
CA SER A 126 0.78 7.08 4.85
C SER A 126 0.31 7.62 6.20
N TYR A 127 1.08 8.53 6.80
CA TYR A 127 0.76 9.20 8.05
C TYR A 127 0.61 8.25 9.25
N ASN A 128 1.55 7.34 9.42
CA ASN A 128 1.63 6.50 10.63
C ASN A 128 3.01 6.70 11.30
N TYR A 129 3.34 5.84 12.27
CA TYR A 129 4.65 5.82 12.92
C TYR A 129 5.41 4.53 12.57
N LEU A 130 5.17 3.98 11.37
CA LEU A 130 5.76 2.72 10.95
C LEU A 130 7.29 2.88 10.84
N ASN A 131 8.02 1.86 11.26
CA ASN A 131 9.48 1.84 11.29
C ASN A 131 10.04 0.62 10.54
N GLY A 132 11.37 0.51 10.52
CA GLY A 132 12.08 -0.52 9.76
C GLY A 132 12.23 -0.14 8.28
N THR A 133 12.49 -1.15 7.45
CA THR A 133 12.76 -1.00 6.01
C THR A 133 11.56 -1.40 5.15
N ILE A 134 11.62 -1.15 3.85
CA ILE A 134 10.70 -1.76 2.88
C ILE A 134 11.00 -3.27 2.78
N PRO A 135 10.01 -4.17 2.96
CA PRO A 135 10.23 -5.61 2.82
C PRO A 135 10.58 -6.01 1.39
N GLY A 136 11.65 -6.79 1.20
CA GLY A 136 12.06 -7.29 -0.11
C GLY A 136 11.06 -8.27 -0.72
N GLU A 137 10.24 -8.92 0.11
CA GLU A 137 9.19 -9.86 -0.29
C GLU A 137 8.16 -9.24 -1.25
N TRP A 138 7.95 -7.92 -1.16
CA TRP A 138 7.05 -7.18 -2.03
C TRP A 138 7.45 -7.27 -3.51
N ALA A 139 8.71 -7.59 -3.80
CA ALA A 139 9.23 -7.79 -5.14
C ALA A 139 8.54 -8.92 -5.93
N SER A 140 7.90 -9.86 -5.24
CA SER A 140 7.12 -10.94 -5.85
C SER A 140 5.71 -10.50 -6.28
N MET A 141 5.27 -9.32 -5.87
CA MET A 141 3.92 -8.81 -6.07
C MET A 141 3.79 -8.02 -7.37
N LYS A 142 2.54 -7.75 -7.77
CA LYS A 142 2.20 -6.94 -8.96
C LYS A 142 1.59 -5.60 -8.55
N LEU A 143 2.26 -4.90 -7.62
CA LEU A 143 1.80 -3.61 -7.12
C LEU A 143 1.93 -2.51 -8.19
N THR A 144 0.89 -1.71 -8.33
CA THR A 144 0.84 -0.55 -9.23
C THR A 144 0.99 0.76 -8.47
N TYR A 145 0.66 0.78 -7.18
CA TYR A 145 0.67 1.96 -6.32
C TYR A 145 1.23 1.62 -4.93
N ILE A 146 2.29 2.32 -4.54
CA ILE A 146 2.87 2.25 -3.19
C ILE A 146 2.98 3.66 -2.62
N SER A 147 2.35 3.90 -1.46
CA SER A 147 2.58 5.11 -0.67
C SER A 147 2.85 4.77 0.79
N VAL A 148 4.01 5.20 1.27
CA VAL A 148 4.42 5.11 2.68
C VAL A 148 4.78 6.47 3.27
N LEU A 149 4.24 7.53 2.66
CA LEU A 149 4.44 8.93 3.02
C LEU A 149 4.31 9.19 4.53
N ALA A 150 5.20 9.99 5.10
CA ALA A 150 5.12 10.47 6.48
C ALA A 150 5.05 9.31 7.49
N ASN A 151 6.14 8.55 7.55
CA ASN A 151 6.37 7.49 8.53
C ASN A 151 7.77 7.67 9.17
N ARG A 152 8.28 6.64 9.85
CA ARG A 152 9.62 6.59 10.45
C ARG A 152 10.44 5.47 9.83
N LEU A 153 10.20 5.19 8.54
CA LEU A 153 10.93 4.15 7.81
C LEU A 153 12.35 4.61 7.56
N SER A 154 13.31 3.70 7.68
CA SER A 154 14.73 4.00 7.59
C SER A 154 15.50 2.89 6.87
N GLY A 155 16.80 3.09 6.68
CA GLY A 155 17.65 2.21 5.89
C GLY A 155 17.57 2.48 4.40
N GLU A 156 18.14 1.59 3.59
CA GLU A 156 18.21 1.74 2.14
C GLU A 156 16.91 1.31 1.46
N VAL A 157 16.65 1.87 0.28
CA VAL A 157 15.61 1.34 -0.62
C VAL A 157 16.09 0.00 -1.16
N PRO A 158 15.35 -1.11 -0.95
CA PRO A 158 15.79 -2.42 -1.40
C PRO A 158 15.82 -2.48 -2.93
N LYS A 159 16.91 -3.04 -3.49
CA LYS A 159 17.05 -3.22 -4.94
C LYS A 159 15.94 -4.08 -5.54
N GLU A 160 15.39 -5.01 -4.76
CA GLU A 160 14.31 -5.90 -5.15
C GLU A 160 13.03 -5.13 -5.52
N LEU A 161 12.86 -3.88 -5.03
CA LEU A 161 11.75 -3.01 -5.44
C LEU A 161 11.74 -2.76 -6.96
N GLY A 162 12.91 -2.80 -7.61
CA GLY A 162 13.06 -2.73 -9.06
C GLY A 162 12.42 -3.89 -9.84
N ASN A 163 12.07 -4.99 -9.17
CA ASN A 163 11.39 -6.13 -9.80
C ASN A 163 9.88 -5.90 -9.99
N ILE A 164 9.29 -4.91 -9.29
CA ILE A 164 7.86 -4.58 -9.40
C ILE A 164 7.63 -3.68 -10.63
N THR A 165 7.88 -4.23 -11.82
CA THR A 165 7.79 -3.51 -13.11
C THR A 165 6.38 -3.00 -13.45
N THR A 166 5.37 -3.40 -12.67
CA THR A 166 3.98 -2.92 -12.76
C THR A 166 3.76 -1.57 -12.05
N LEU A 167 4.72 -1.07 -11.28
CA LEU A 167 4.58 0.19 -10.54
C LEU A 167 4.39 1.39 -11.46
N THR A 168 3.39 2.19 -11.12
CA THR A 168 3.08 3.47 -11.75
C THR A 168 3.21 4.64 -10.78
N PHE A 169 3.11 4.38 -9.47
CA PHE A 169 3.20 5.39 -8.43
C PHE A 169 4.02 4.87 -7.24
N LEU A 170 5.07 5.60 -6.88
CA LEU A 170 5.90 5.32 -5.72
C LEU A 170 6.11 6.59 -4.91
N ASN A 171 5.63 6.58 -3.66
CA ASN A 171 5.79 7.69 -2.73
C ASN A 171 6.48 7.24 -1.43
N LEU A 172 7.73 7.69 -1.27
CA LEU A 172 8.62 7.46 -0.13
C LEU A 172 8.82 8.71 0.74
N GLU A 173 8.13 9.80 0.40
CA GLU A 173 8.29 11.13 1.00
C GLU A 173 8.19 11.13 2.53
N ALA A 174 8.92 12.05 3.17
CA ALA A 174 8.88 12.30 4.61
C ALA A 174 9.12 11.02 5.43
N ASN A 175 10.27 10.41 5.21
CA ASN A 175 10.77 9.26 5.96
C ASN A 175 12.24 9.53 6.35
N GLN A 176 12.97 8.48 6.72
CA GLN A 176 14.37 8.50 7.12
C GLN A 176 15.19 7.56 6.23
N PHE A 177 14.76 7.35 4.98
CA PHE A 177 15.50 6.51 4.03
C PHE A 177 16.87 7.12 3.75
N SER A 178 17.87 6.25 3.61
CA SER A 178 19.28 6.65 3.45
C SER A 178 19.98 5.78 2.40
N GLY A 179 21.25 6.09 2.14
CA GLY A 179 22.05 5.37 1.13
C GLY A 179 21.78 5.85 -0.30
N ILE A 180 22.36 5.15 -1.26
CA ILE A 180 22.23 5.47 -2.69
C ILE A 180 20.97 4.85 -3.28
N LEU A 181 20.44 5.46 -4.35
CA LEU A 181 19.36 4.85 -5.11
C LEU A 181 19.87 3.62 -5.89
N PRO A 182 19.27 2.43 -5.71
CA PRO A 182 19.74 1.22 -6.38
C PRO A 182 19.50 1.28 -7.89
N ALA A 183 20.41 0.67 -8.66
CA ALA A 183 20.38 0.68 -10.13
C ALA A 183 19.10 0.05 -10.70
N GLU A 184 18.55 -0.92 -9.98
CA GLU A 184 17.37 -1.69 -10.31
C GLU A 184 16.10 -0.84 -10.37
N LEU A 185 16.05 0.34 -9.73
CA LEU A 185 14.92 1.26 -9.90
C LEU A 185 14.76 1.74 -11.35
N GLY A 186 15.84 1.71 -12.14
CA GLY A 186 15.81 1.95 -13.58
C GLY A 186 14.92 0.98 -14.37
N ASN A 187 14.53 -0.17 -13.79
CA ASN A 187 13.63 -1.15 -14.40
C ASN A 187 12.15 -0.76 -14.29
N LEU A 188 11.80 0.25 -13.49
CA LEU A 188 10.41 0.71 -13.28
C LEU A 188 9.92 1.57 -14.46
N VAL A 189 9.94 1.01 -15.67
CA VAL A 189 9.67 1.73 -16.93
C VAL A 189 8.23 2.28 -17.05
N ASN A 190 7.30 1.78 -16.24
CA ASN A 190 5.90 2.23 -16.19
C ASN A 190 5.65 3.35 -15.16
N LEU A 191 6.68 3.76 -14.41
CA LEU A 191 6.55 4.73 -13.33
C LEU A 191 6.12 6.10 -13.87
N GLN A 192 5.05 6.65 -13.30
CA GLN A 192 4.47 7.94 -13.67
C GLN A 192 4.73 9.02 -12.61
N THR A 193 4.80 8.61 -11.34
CA THR A 193 5.09 9.51 -10.22
C THR A 193 6.11 8.86 -9.30
N PHE A 194 7.19 9.59 -9.03
CA PHE A 194 8.14 9.25 -7.98
C PHE A 194 8.34 10.43 -7.04
N ARG A 195 8.12 10.20 -5.74
CA ARG A 195 8.35 11.18 -4.68
C ARG A 195 9.27 10.57 -3.63
N MET A 196 10.39 11.22 -3.39
CA MET A 196 11.40 10.81 -2.42
C MET A 196 11.93 11.96 -1.58
N ASN A 197 11.31 13.14 -1.69
CA ASN A 197 11.65 14.32 -0.91
C ASN A 197 11.55 14.07 0.60
N ASP A 198 12.22 14.92 1.38
CA ASP A 198 12.23 14.84 2.85
C ASP A 198 12.71 13.47 3.37
N ASN A 199 13.92 13.09 2.94
CA ASN A 199 14.62 11.87 3.33
C ASN A 199 16.13 12.17 3.51
N ASN A 200 16.93 11.13 3.77
CA ASN A 200 18.36 11.21 4.07
C ASN A 200 19.21 10.41 3.06
N PHE A 201 18.81 10.37 1.79
CA PHE A 201 19.58 9.73 0.71
C PHE A 201 20.94 10.40 0.55
N ASN A 202 21.84 9.72 -0.16
CA ASN A 202 23.16 10.25 -0.52
C ASN A 202 23.55 9.86 -1.95
N GLY A 203 24.71 10.35 -2.40
CA GLY A 203 25.15 10.19 -3.77
C GLY A 203 24.27 10.97 -4.76
N ILE A 204 24.42 10.67 -6.04
CA ILE A 204 23.78 11.42 -7.13
C ILE A 204 22.52 10.73 -7.66
N LEU A 205 21.65 11.49 -8.33
CA LEU A 205 20.60 10.90 -9.16
C LEU A 205 21.26 10.13 -10.33
N PRO A 206 21.09 8.81 -10.46
CA PRO A 206 21.83 8.06 -11.46
C PRO A 206 21.24 8.18 -12.88
N ASP A 207 22.07 7.85 -13.87
CA ASP A 207 21.73 7.97 -15.29
C ASP A 207 20.57 7.09 -15.76
N TRP A 208 20.26 6.01 -15.03
CA TRP A 208 19.11 5.17 -15.34
C TRP A 208 17.78 5.92 -15.17
N VAL A 209 17.76 7.12 -14.57
CA VAL A 209 16.55 7.99 -14.53
C VAL A 209 15.96 8.19 -15.93
N GLN A 210 16.81 8.21 -16.97
CA GLN A 210 16.37 8.36 -18.35
C GLN A 210 15.42 7.25 -18.82
N ASN A 211 15.37 6.10 -18.13
CA ASN A 211 14.53 4.95 -18.49
C ASN A 211 13.05 5.17 -18.16
N TRP A 212 12.73 6.08 -17.24
CA TRP A 212 11.36 6.35 -16.80
C TRP A 212 10.57 7.20 -17.81
N LYS A 213 10.41 6.71 -19.03
CA LYS A 213 9.78 7.45 -20.14
C LYS A 213 8.31 7.81 -19.88
N GLN A 214 7.65 7.15 -18.94
CA GLN A 214 6.26 7.45 -18.55
C GLN A 214 6.16 8.47 -17.40
N LEU A 215 7.29 8.93 -16.85
CA LEU A 215 7.32 9.79 -15.68
C LEU A 215 6.71 11.15 -16.00
N LYS A 216 5.76 11.56 -15.17
CA LYS A 216 5.05 12.85 -15.22
C LYS A 216 5.45 13.75 -14.05
N ARG A 217 5.84 13.16 -12.92
CA ARG A 217 6.23 13.90 -11.72
C ARG A 217 7.43 13.26 -11.03
N LEU A 218 8.42 14.08 -10.72
CA LEU A 218 9.59 13.74 -9.92
C LEU A 218 9.79 14.79 -8.82
N ASP A 219 9.62 14.38 -7.56
CA ASP A 219 9.88 15.23 -6.39
C ASP A 219 11.05 14.65 -5.58
N MET A 220 12.17 15.38 -5.52
CA MET A 220 13.40 14.98 -4.83
C MET A 220 14.08 16.12 -4.07
N HIS A 221 13.35 17.20 -3.82
CA HIS A 221 13.79 18.30 -2.97
C HIS A 221 14.07 17.81 -1.54
N SER A 222 15.05 18.41 -0.86
CA SER A 222 15.37 18.08 0.54
C SER A 222 15.53 16.57 0.81
N SER A 223 16.03 15.81 -0.16
CA SER A 223 16.17 14.34 -0.06
C SER A 223 17.57 13.88 0.36
N GLY A 224 18.54 14.80 0.47
CA GLY A 224 19.95 14.51 0.73
C GLY A 224 20.77 14.14 -0.51
N LEU A 225 20.15 14.06 -1.69
CA LEU A 225 20.87 13.76 -2.94
C LEU A 225 21.85 14.88 -3.28
N GLU A 226 23.05 14.49 -3.67
CA GLU A 226 24.13 15.36 -4.10
C GLU A 226 24.02 15.65 -5.59
N GLY A 227 24.68 16.73 -6.01
CA GLY A 227 24.84 17.02 -7.44
C GLY A 227 26.04 16.29 -8.06
N PRO A 228 26.13 16.28 -9.39
CA PRO A 228 25.26 16.99 -10.32
C PRO A 228 23.97 16.23 -10.66
N ILE A 229 22.94 16.98 -11.10
CA ILE A 229 21.79 16.37 -11.78
C ILE A 229 22.25 15.89 -13.17
N PRO A 230 22.02 14.62 -13.53
CA PRO A 230 22.51 14.08 -14.80
C PRO A 230 21.76 14.70 -15.99
N SER A 231 22.49 14.98 -17.07
CA SER A 231 21.94 15.67 -18.25
C SER A 231 20.87 14.87 -19.00
N ASN A 232 20.87 13.55 -18.84
CA ASN A 232 19.87 12.65 -19.40
C ASN A 232 18.49 12.77 -18.74
N ILE A 233 18.34 13.51 -17.63
CA ILE A 233 17.03 13.90 -17.10
C ILE A 233 16.21 14.64 -18.16
N SER A 234 16.89 15.33 -19.08
CA SER A 234 16.26 15.99 -20.23
C SER A 234 15.51 15.02 -21.15
N LEU A 235 15.82 13.72 -21.12
CA LEU A 235 15.17 12.68 -21.93
C LEU A 235 13.82 12.21 -21.36
N LEU A 236 13.36 12.80 -20.26
CA LEU A 236 12.03 12.59 -19.68
C LEU A 236 10.99 13.49 -20.34
N TYR A 237 10.68 13.21 -21.62
CA TYR A 237 9.81 14.05 -22.44
C TYR A 237 8.36 14.16 -21.94
N ASN A 238 7.90 13.23 -21.10
CA ASN A 238 6.56 13.24 -20.49
C ASN A 238 6.50 13.98 -19.14
N LEU A 239 7.64 14.45 -18.61
CA LEU A 239 7.68 15.06 -17.30
C LEU A 239 6.98 16.43 -17.31
N LYS A 240 6.09 16.62 -16.35
CA LYS A 240 5.30 17.84 -16.18
C LYS A 240 5.69 18.61 -14.93
N GLU A 241 6.13 17.90 -13.89
CA GLU A 241 6.50 18.50 -12.62
C GLU A 241 7.85 17.93 -12.18
N LEU A 242 8.82 18.84 -12.00
CA LEU A 242 10.13 18.56 -11.47
C LEU A 242 10.39 19.45 -10.25
N ARG A 243 10.58 18.83 -9.09
CA ARG A 243 10.97 19.52 -7.86
C ARG A 243 12.31 19.01 -7.37
N ILE A 244 13.32 19.84 -7.49
CA ILE A 244 14.69 19.59 -7.01
C ILE A 244 15.06 20.77 -6.12
N SER A 245 15.76 20.52 -5.02
CA SER A 245 16.44 21.55 -4.23
C SER A 245 17.54 20.86 -3.44
N ASP A 246 18.41 21.64 -2.79
CA ASP A 246 19.38 21.14 -1.81
C ASP A 246 20.38 20.12 -2.34
N THR A 247 20.66 20.12 -3.66
CA THR A 247 21.75 19.34 -4.21
C THR A 247 23.08 20.02 -3.87
N ASN A 248 23.82 19.47 -2.92
CA ASN A 248 25.21 19.87 -2.68
C ASN A 248 26.03 19.47 -3.92
N ALA A 249 26.10 20.37 -4.90
CA ALA A 249 26.85 20.17 -6.13
C ALA A 249 28.14 21.00 -6.07
N PRO A 250 29.31 20.47 -6.52
CA PRO A 250 30.37 21.35 -7.02
C PRO A 250 29.81 22.22 -8.15
N SER A 251 30.51 23.29 -8.55
CA SER A 251 30.09 24.40 -9.43
C SER A 251 29.59 24.04 -10.86
N GLN A 252 28.94 22.90 -11.07
CA GLN A 252 28.34 22.44 -12.28
C GLN A 252 26.96 23.08 -12.46
N GLU A 253 26.74 23.64 -13.65
CA GLU A 253 25.46 24.24 -14.02
C GLU A 253 24.34 23.19 -14.07
N PHE A 254 23.13 23.63 -13.73
CA PHE A 254 21.93 22.83 -13.88
C PHE A 254 21.75 22.38 -15.34
N PRO A 255 21.41 21.12 -15.62
CA PRO A 255 21.38 20.60 -16.99
C PRO A 255 20.32 21.29 -17.85
N MET A 256 20.64 21.49 -19.13
CA MET A 256 19.68 22.02 -20.10
C MET A 256 18.53 21.02 -20.35
N LEU A 257 17.30 21.43 -20.06
CA LEU A 257 16.10 20.58 -20.17
C LEU A 257 15.47 20.60 -21.59
N ARG A 258 16.31 20.53 -22.64
CA ARG A 258 15.91 20.83 -24.03
C ARG A 258 14.73 20.00 -24.55
N TYR A 259 14.59 18.74 -24.13
CA TYR A 259 13.54 17.83 -24.63
C TYR A 259 12.32 17.71 -23.71
N MET A 260 12.27 18.47 -22.62
CA MET A 260 11.16 18.46 -21.65
C MET A 260 10.13 19.54 -21.99
N THR A 261 9.61 19.51 -23.22
CA THR A 261 8.68 20.54 -23.74
C THR A 261 7.34 20.58 -23.02
N GLY A 262 6.97 19.50 -22.31
CA GLY A 262 5.77 19.41 -21.48
C GLY A 262 5.95 19.83 -20.02
N LEU A 263 7.13 20.33 -19.62
CA LEU A 263 7.41 20.72 -18.25
C LEU A 263 6.60 21.97 -17.87
N VAL A 264 5.70 21.83 -16.90
CA VAL A 264 4.82 22.89 -16.41
C VAL A 264 5.42 23.55 -15.17
N THR A 265 6.00 22.74 -14.30
CA THR A 265 6.45 23.15 -12.98
C THR A 265 7.89 22.74 -12.78
N LEU A 266 8.75 23.73 -12.55
CA LEU A 266 10.16 23.54 -12.22
C LEU A 266 10.47 24.34 -10.96
N TYR A 267 10.83 23.61 -9.89
CA TYR A 267 11.43 24.19 -8.69
C TYR A 267 12.86 23.65 -8.60
N VAL A 268 13.83 24.56 -8.53
CA VAL A 268 15.29 24.31 -8.44
C VAL A 268 15.85 25.23 -7.38
#